data_AF-A0A3C1JS29-F1
#
_entry.id   AF-A0A3C1JS29-F1
#
_cell.length_a   1.000
_cell.length_b   1.000
_cell.length_c   1.000
_cell.angle_alpha   90.00
_cell.angle_beta   90.00
_cell.angle_gamma   90.00
#
_symmetry.space_group_name_H-M   'P 1'
#
loop_
_entity.id
_entity.type
_entity.pdbx_description
1 polymer ?
#
loop_
_entity_poly.entity_id
_entity_poly.type
_entity_poly.pdbx_seq_one_letter_code
_entity_poly.pdbx_strand_id
1 'polypeptide(L)' 'MLILQADVTTDGALGDDAATRFTRLLPRGTLIKIPGASHAIHASRPREAVAHIDQFIAST' A
#
# COMPACT_ATOMS: atom_id res chain seq x y z
N MET A 1 -11.75 -0.98 -0.71
CA MET A 1 -10.74 -1.74 0.07
C MET A 1 -9.38 -1.15 -0.21
N LEU A 2 -8.49 -1.04 0.78
CA LEU A 2 -7.17 -0.45 0.63
C LEU A 2 -6.07 -1.50 0.69
N ILE A 3 -5.10 -1.41 -0.21
CA ILE A 3 -3.86 -2.20 -0.19
C ILE A 3 -2.69 -1.22 -0.15
N LEU A 4 -1.89 -1.29 0.91
CA LEU A 4 -0.62 -0.58 1.00
C LEU A 4 0.51 -1.53 0.60
N GLN A 5 1.32 -1.10 -0.37
CA GLN A 5 2.45 -1.85 -0.88
C GLN A 5 3.76 -1.16 -0.45
N ALA A 6 4.60 -1.92 0.26
CA ALA A 6 5.95 -1.52 0.60
C ALA A 6 6.85 -1.49 -0.64
N ASP A 7 7.96 -0.75 -0.56
CA ASP A 7 8.93 -0.68 -1.64
C ASP A 7 9.83 -1.93 -1.63
N VAL A 8 9.78 -2.68 -2.73
CA VAL A 8 10.55 -3.93 -2.91
C VAL A 8 12.07 -3.72 -2.83
N THR A 9 12.55 -2.50 -3.10
CA THR A 9 13.97 -2.16 -2.98
C THR A 9 14.40 -1.94 -1.52
N THR A 10 13.46 -1.82 -0.60
CA THR A 10 13.69 -1.61 0.83
C THR A 10 13.03 -2.68 1.68
N ASP A 11 13.08 -3.96 1.28
CA ASP A 11 12.48 -5.10 2.00
C ASP A 11 10.95 -5.24 1.88
N GLY A 12 10.34 -4.63 0.86
CA GLY A 12 8.94 -4.89 0.50
C GLY A 12 8.74 -6.27 -0.13
N ALA A 13 7.87 -7.10 0.45
CA ALA A 13 7.64 -8.47 -0.04
C ALA A 13 6.59 -8.57 -1.16
N LEU A 14 5.65 -7.62 -1.24
CA LEU A 14 4.60 -7.62 -2.25
C LEU A 14 5.11 -6.96 -3.55
N GLY A 15 5.44 -7.77 -4.55
CA GLY A 15 5.88 -7.30 -5.87
C GLY A 15 4.76 -6.71 -6.73
N ASP A 16 5.14 -5.91 -7.74
CA ASP A 16 4.22 -5.13 -8.58
C ASP A 16 3.23 -6.01 -9.37
N ASP A 17 3.66 -7.18 -9.85
CA ASP A 17 2.80 -8.14 -10.55
C ASP A 17 1.68 -8.69 -9.65
N ALA A 18 2.04 -9.06 -8.42
CA ALA A 18 1.11 -9.56 -7.43
C ALA A 18 0.16 -8.45 -6.94
N ALA A 19 0.68 -7.24 -6.71
CA ALA A 19 -0.11 -6.07 -6.35
C ALA A 19 -1.14 -5.71 -7.43
N THR A 20 -0.71 -5.72 -8.71
CA THR A 20 -1.60 -5.49 -9.87
C THR A 20 -2.64 -6.60 -10.01
N ARG A 21 -2.33 -7.84 -9.63
CA ARG A 21 -3.34 -8.90 -9.61
C ARG A 21 -4.46 -8.61 -8.61
N PHE A 22 -4.15 -8.02 -7.46
CA PHE A 22 -5.16 -7.65 -6.49
C PHE A 22 -6.12 -6.59 -7.00
N THR A 23 -5.65 -5.55 -7.70
CA THR A 23 -6.55 -4.52 -8.27
C THR A 23 -7.53 -5.09 -9.31
N ARG A 24 -7.14 -6.13 -10.05
CA ARG A 24 -8.06 -6.84 -10.96
C ARG A 24 -9.13 -7.67 -10.23
N LEU A 25 -8.80 -8.25 -9.08
CA LEU A 25 -9.72 -9.07 -8.28
C LEU A 25 -10.62 -8.22 -7.39
N LEU A 26 -10.30 -6.93 -7.22
CA LEU A 26 -10.96 -6.02 -6.31
C LEU A 26 -11.41 -4.79 -7.11
N PRO A 27 -12.60 -4.82 -7.74
CA PRO A 27 -13.04 -3.76 -8.66
C PRO A 27 -13.18 -2.37 -8.02
N ARG A 28 -13.23 -2.32 -6.68
CA ARG A 28 -13.21 -1.10 -5.85
C ARG A 28 -12.02 -1.07 -4.87
N GLY A 29 -10.96 -1.76 -5.24
CA GLY A 29 -9.71 -1.83 -4.51
C GLY A 29 -8.78 -0.70 -4.92
N THR A 30 -8.25 0.01 -3.94
CA THR A 30 -7.22 1.03 -4.14
C THR A 30 -5.87 0.43 -3.75
N LEU A 31 -4.91 0.44 -4.67
CA LEU A 31 -3.53 0.07 -4.42
C LEU A 31 -2.69 1.34 -4.29
N ILE A 32 -1.94 1.47 -3.20
CA ILE A 32 -1.02 2.58 -2.96
C ILE A 32 0.35 1.99 -2.64
N LYS A 33 1.36 2.35 -3.45
CA LYS A 33 2.76 2.05 -3.19
C LYS A 33 3.38 3.19 -2.40
N ILE A 34 4.12 2.87 -1.34
CA ILE A 34 4.80 3.86 -0.49
C ILE A 34 6.31 3.74 -0.72
N PRO A 35 6.93 4.65 -1.50
CA PRO A 35 8.35 4.60 -1.80
C PRO A 35 9.22 4.59 -0.55
N GLY A 36 10.25 3.74 -0.54
CA GLY A 36 11.18 3.59 0.58
C GLY A 36 10.55 3.10 1.89
N ALA A 37 9.35 2.53 1.88
CA ALA A 37 8.79 1.81 3.02
C ALA A 37 9.28 0.35 3.04
N SER A 38 9.65 -0.16 4.22
CA SER A 38 9.98 -1.58 4.40
C SER A 38 8.75 -2.42 4.70
N HIS A 39 8.93 -3.73 4.88
CA HIS A 39 7.84 -4.68 5.16
C HIS A 39 6.88 -4.17 6.25
N ALA A 40 7.44 -3.68 7.36
CA ALA A 40 6.68 -3.03 8.42
C ALA A 40 6.41 -1.56 8.07
N ILE A 41 5.53 -1.32 7.09
CA ILE A 41 5.20 0.02 6.57
C ILE A 41 4.87 1.01 7.70
N HIS A 42 4.10 0.57 8.70
CA HIS A 42 3.69 1.37 9.86
C HIS A 42 4.86 1.77 10.77
N ALA A 43 5.98 1.05 10.73
CA ALA A 43 7.20 1.40 11.45
C ALA A 43 8.15 2.25 10.59
N SER A 44 8.27 1.95 9.29
CA SER A 44 9.22 2.65 8.40
C SER A 44 8.72 4.00 7.89
N ARG A 45 7.42 4.12 7.62
CA ARG A 45 6.75 5.29 7.03
C ARG A 45 5.40 5.55 7.74
N PRO A 46 5.40 5.78 9.06
CA PRO A 46 4.17 5.89 9.85
C PRO A 46 3.27 7.03 9.38
N ARG A 47 3.84 8.18 8.99
CA ARG A 47 3.07 9.37 8.61
C ARG A 47 2.35 9.16 7.28
N GLU A 48 3.06 8.60 6.31
CA GLU A 48 2.53 8.29 4.98
C GLU A 48 1.46 7.20 5.07
N ALA A 49 1.70 6.16 5.87
CA ALA A 49 0.72 5.10 6.11
C ALA A 49 -0.59 5.68 6.67
N VAL A 50 -0.50 6.50 7.72
CA VAL A 50 -1.67 7.15 8.33
C VAL A 50 -2.38 8.06 7.34
N ALA A 51 -1.65 8.92 6.62
CA ALA A 51 -2.25 9.83 5.64
C ALA A 51 -3.06 9.10 4.55
N HIS A 52 -2.54 7.97 4.04
CA HIS A 52 -3.25 7.17 3.05
C HIS A 52 -4.46 6.43 3.62
N ILE A 53 -4.39 5.98 4.87
CA ILE A 53 -5.53 5.37 5.57
C ILE A 53 -6.63 6.40 5.81
N ASP A 54 -6.29 7.59 6.30
CA ASP A 54 -7.24 8.68 6.54
C ASP A 54 -7.93 9.10 5.24
N GLN A 55 -7.17 9.27 4.15
CA GLN A 55 -7.72 9.59 2.84
C GLN A 55 -8.68 8.50 2.33
N PHE A 56 -8.33 7.23 2.54
CA PHE A 56 -9.19 6.11 2.14
C PHE A 56 -10.51 6.07 2.95
N ILE A 57 -10.45 6.33 4.25
CA ILE A 57 -11.64 6.39 5.12
C ILE A 57 -12.54 7.55 4.70
N ALA A 58 -11.98 8.74 4.43
CA ALA A 58 -12.75 9.92 4.05
C ALA A 58 -13.42 9.81 2.66
N SER A 59 -13.00 8.86 1.83
CA SER A 59 -13.53 8.64 0.48
C SER A 59 -14.49 7.44 0.38
N THR A 60 -14.80 6.80 1.51
CA THR A 60 -15.76 5.69 1.62
C THR A 60 -17.09 6.20 2.18
#